data_AF-A0A8S0YP89-F1
#
_entry.id   AF-A0A8S0YP89-F1
#
_cell.length_a   1.000
_cell.length_b   1.000
_cell.length_c   1.000
_cell.angle_alpha   90.00
_cell.angle_beta   90.00
_cell.angle_gamma   90.00
#
_symmetry.space_group_name_H-M   'P 1'
#
loop_
_entity.id
_entity.type
_entity.pdbx_description
1 polymer ?
#
loop_
_entity_poly.entity_id
_entity_poly.type
_entity_poly.pdbx_seq_one_letter_code
_entity_poly.pdbx_strand_id
1 'polypeptide(L)'
;METISSDFVISLIQEYLDKRFFNYNDKYVSYVYHSDDGVQIISAYLLCSKTEDEQIQKYQNVFAPLMRRSLEKWGEKSNGTYFVRKHFYQLLTRLCYDLKDYVADKNMLIPLKMFTLILDDLEKNLPVTENYIILTKWKLAVAFAKLTQEHSSTKDNNIIPLEFGKICLKYLKKDVEEYFPCIYVLFSKCVKQFLFMITPENAKLEFYEGMLSDKDFIQGYLAVIEIALDSRRDLNYKPLWKQIASHPSVEIKMHYYNKIEEKEKETNYAF
;
A
#
# COMPACT_ATOMS: atom_id res chain seq x y z
N MET A 1 -19.89 -9.15 -11.53
CA MET A 1 -20.32 -8.11 -10.57
C MET A 1 -21.43 -7.26 -11.15
N GLU A 2 -21.22 -6.56 -12.26
CA GLU A 2 -22.23 -5.62 -12.82
C GLU A 2 -23.61 -6.22 -13.16
N THR A 3 -23.68 -7.51 -13.46
CA THR A 3 -24.93 -8.21 -13.84
C THR A 3 -25.56 -9.02 -12.69
N ILE A 4 -24.91 -9.05 -11.53
CA ILE A 4 -25.36 -9.82 -10.37
C ILE A 4 -26.14 -8.89 -9.45
N SER A 5 -27.27 -9.36 -8.90
CA SER A 5 -28.06 -8.58 -7.94
C SER A 5 -27.21 -8.13 -6.75
N SER A 6 -27.25 -6.85 -6.40
CA SER A 6 -26.53 -6.30 -5.25
C SER A 6 -26.91 -6.99 -3.96
N ASP A 7 -28.19 -7.33 -3.77
CA ASP A 7 -28.68 -7.99 -2.56
C ASP A 7 -28.07 -9.39 -2.39
N PHE A 8 -27.87 -10.10 -3.50
CA PHE A 8 -27.22 -11.40 -3.49
C PHE A 8 -25.73 -11.29 -3.14
N VAL A 9 -25.03 -10.29 -3.67
CA VAL A 9 -23.62 -10.07 -3.33
C VAL A 9 -23.48 -9.66 -1.86
N ILE A 10 -24.36 -8.78 -1.36
CA ILE A 10 -24.38 -8.36 0.04
C ILE A 10 -24.62 -9.56 0.96
N SER A 11 -25.55 -10.46 0.64
CA SER A 11 -25.82 -11.64 1.48
C SER A 11 -24.62 -12.59 1.54
N LEU A 12 -23.91 -12.79 0.42
CA LEU A 12 -22.66 -13.55 0.38
C LEU A 12 -21.57 -12.91 1.24
N ILE A 13 -21.44 -11.57 1.17
CA ILE A 13 -20.48 -10.83 2.00
C ILE A 13 -20.83 -11.00 3.48
N GLN A 14 -22.09 -10.81 3.87
CA GLN A 14 -22.54 -10.96 5.26
C GLN A 14 -22.26 -12.37 5.79
N GLU A 15 -22.61 -13.40 5.01
CA GLU A 15 -22.32 -14.79 5.36
C GLU A 15 -20.81 -15.01 5.60
N TYR A 16 -19.97 -14.50 4.70
CA TYR A 16 -18.52 -14.59 4.84
C TYR A 16 -18.01 -13.86 6.09
N LEU A 17 -18.52 -12.65 6.36
CA LEU A 17 -18.11 -11.87 7.51
C LEU A 17 -18.41 -12.60 8.82
N ASP A 18 -19.61 -13.15 8.93
CA ASP A 18 -20.05 -13.85 10.13
C ASP A 18 -19.42 -15.23 10.27
N LYS A 19 -19.21 -15.98 9.19
CA LYS A 19 -18.67 -17.34 9.30
C LYS A 19 -17.15 -17.39 9.38
N ARG A 20 -16.44 -16.42 8.80
CA ARG A 20 -14.97 -16.49 8.61
C ARG A 20 -14.24 -15.23 9.05
N PHE A 21 -14.66 -14.04 8.63
CA PHE A 21 -13.87 -12.82 8.87
C PHE A 21 -13.75 -12.50 10.36
N PHE A 22 -14.87 -12.56 11.10
CA PHE A 22 -14.91 -12.24 12.53
C PHE A 22 -14.88 -13.46 13.45
N ASN A 23 -14.92 -14.68 12.89
CA ASN A 23 -14.92 -15.92 13.65
C ASN A 23 -13.63 -16.71 13.41
N TYR A 24 -12.82 -16.83 14.46
CA TYR A 24 -11.60 -17.62 14.42
C TYR A 24 -11.93 -19.12 14.54
N ASN A 25 -11.61 -19.90 13.51
CA ASN A 25 -11.81 -21.34 13.52
C ASN A 25 -10.51 -22.05 13.11
N ASP A 26 -9.81 -22.63 14.09
CA ASP A 26 -8.46 -23.25 13.94
C ASP A 26 -8.36 -24.25 12.78
N LYS A 27 -9.48 -24.91 12.42
CA LYS A 27 -9.52 -25.88 11.32
C LYS A 27 -9.22 -25.29 9.94
N TYR A 28 -9.30 -23.97 9.77
CA TYR A 28 -9.11 -23.28 8.49
C TYR A 28 -7.81 -22.46 8.43
N VAL A 29 -7.01 -22.45 9.50
CA VAL A 29 -5.85 -21.54 9.64
C VAL A 29 -4.61 -22.06 8.89
N SER A 30 -4.55 -23.33 8.50
CA SER A 30 -3.34 -23.93 7.91
C SER A 30 -3.11 -23.64 6.41
N TYR A 31 -4.00 -22.94 5.70
CA TYR A 31 -3.85 -22.66 4.26
C TYR A 31 -4.22 -21.23 3.82
N VAL A 32 -4.09 -20.22 4.68
CA VAL A 32 -4.47 -18.80 4.40
C VAL A 32 -3.50 -18.07 3.45
N TYR A 33 -2.83 -18.78 2.55
CA TYR A 33 -2.02 -18.21 1.47
C TYR A 33 -2.68 -18.34 0.09
N HIS A 34 -3.81 -19.03 -0.02
CA HIS A 34 -4.58 -19.14 -1.26
C HIS A 34 -5.97 -18.51 -1.09
N SER A 35 -6.17 -17.39 -1.78
CA SER A 35 -7.42 -16.65 -2.02
C SER A 35 -8.52 -16.80 -0.96
N ASP A 36 -8.59 -15.84 -0.03
CA ASP A 36 -9.85 -15.63 0.68
C ASP A 36 -10.86 -15.00 -0.30
N ASP A 37 -11.60 -15.85 -1.01
CA ASP A 37 -12.57 -15.45 -2.04
C ASP A 37 -13.54 -14.38 -1.50
N GLY A 38 -13.83 -14.38 -0.19
CA GLY A 38 -14.65 -13.35 0.46
C GLY A 38 -14.00 -11.96 0.40
N VAL A 39 -12.70 -11.86 0.67
CA VAL A 39 -11.95 -10.60 0.57
C VAL A 39 -11.95 -10.07 -0.87
N GLN A 40 -11.81 -10.96 -1.85
CA GLN A 40 -11.87 -10.59 -3.27
C GLN A 40 -13.26 -10.09 -3.65
N ILE A 41 -14.33 -10.77 -3.21
CA ILE A 41 -15.72 -10.36 -3.45
C ILE A 41 -15.98 -8.97 -2.86
N ILE A 42 -15.57 -8.72 -1.61
CA ILE A 42 -15.76 -7.41 -0.96
C ILE A 42 -15.03 -6.32 -1.76
N SER A 43 -13.75 -6.53 -2.07
CA SER A 43 -12.94 -5.56 -2.81
C SER A 43 -13.54 -5.25 -4.19
N ALA A 44 -13.86 -6.31 -4.94
CA ALA A 44 -14.50 -6.19 -6.25
C ALA A 44 -15.85 -5.48 -6.19
N TYR A 45 -16.66 -5.71 -5.14
CA TYR A 45 -17.97 -5.09 -5.00
C TYR A 45 -17.82 -3.58 -4.80
N LEU A 46 -16.91 -3.17 -3.91
CA LEU A 46 -16.66 -1.78 -3.57
C LEU A 46 -16.05 -0.97 -4.73
N LEU A 47 -15.16 -1.59 -5.51
CA LEU A 47 -14.45 -0.92 -6.61
C LEU A 47 -15.24 -0.92 -7.93
N CYS A 48 -16.20 -1.83 -8.11
CA CYS A 48 -17.00 -1.93 -9.31
C CYS A 48 -18.16 -0.92 -9.31
N SER A 49 -17.86 0.38 -9.36
CA SER A 49 -18.86 1.46 -9.38
C SER A 49 -18.58 2.45 -10.51
N LYS A 50 -19.65 2.95 -11.14
CA LYS A 50 -19.56 3.93 -12.25
C LYS A 50 -19.74 5.37 -11.78
N THR A 51 -20.37 5.58 -10.63
CA THR A 51 -20.62 6.90 -10.06
C THR A 51 -20.15 6.97 -8.61
N GLU A 52 -19.87 8.18 -8.14
CA GLU A 52 -19.46 8.40 -6.75
C GLU A 52 -20.58 7.99 -5.78
N ASP A 53 -21.84 8.35 -6.07
CA ASP A 53 -22.98 8.00 -5.22
C ASP A 53 -23.13 6.48 -5.04
N GLU A 54 -22.99 5.71 -6.13
CA GLU A 54 -23.02 4.25 -6.07
C GLU A 54 -21.91 3.70 -5.17
N GLN A 55 -20.68 4.20 -5.34
CA GLN A 55 -19.54 3.77 -4.53
C GLN A 55 -19.73 4.11 -3.05
N ILE A 56 -20.24 5.31 -2.75
CA ILE A 56 -20.48 5.74 -1.37
C ILE A 56 -21.63 4.94 -0.74
N GLN A 57 -22.67 4.59 -1.50
CA GLN A 57 -23.73 3.72 -1.00
C GLN A 57 -23.18 2.32 -0.64
N LYS A 58 -22.32 1.74 -1.48
CA LYS A 58 -21.66 0.45 -1.18
C LYS A 58 -20.76 0.54 0.05
N TYR A 59 -20.00 1.64 0.17
CA TYR A 59 -19.21 1.92 1.36
C TYR A 59 -20.09 1.96 2.62
N GLN A 60 -21.16 2.74 2.61
CA GLN A 60 -22.05 2.90 3.77
C GLN A 60 -22.75 1.61 4.17
N ASN A 61 -23.19 0.81 3.18
CA ASN A 61 -23.98 -0.39 3.44
C ASN A 61 -23.12 -1.60 3.83
N VAL A 62 -21.88 -1.67 3.35
CA VAL A 62 -21.03 -2.86 3.51
C VAL A 62 -19.74 -2.55 4.27
N PHE A 63 -18.94 -1.62 3.76
CA PHE A 63 -17.58 -1.45 4.28
C PHE A 63 -17.53 -0.70 5.61
N ALA A 64 -18.33 0.36 5.79
CA ALA A 64 -18.34 1.14 7.03
C ALA A 64 -18.78 0.29 8.25
N PRO A 65 -19.84 -0.54 8.19
CA PRO A 65 -20.18 -1.46 9.27
C PRO A 65 -19.08 -2.49 9.54
N LEU A 66 -18.48 -3.07 8.49
CA LEU A 66 -17.35 -4.00 8.59
C LEU A 66 -16.16 -3.35 9.31
N MET A 67 -15.79 -2.15 8.89
CA MET A 67 -14.65 -1.41 9.44
C MET A 67 -14.89 -1.06 10.90
N ARG A 68 -16.07 -0.56 11.26
CA ARG A 68 -16.43 -0.26 12.65
C ARG A 68 -16.28 -1.50 13.53
N ARG A 69 -16.88 -2.63 13.13
CA ARG A 69 -16.75 -3.91 13.86
C ARG A 69 -15.30 -4.40 13.93
N SER A 70 -14.50 -4.16 12.89
CA SER A 70 -13.07 -4.52 12.87
C SER A 70 -12.25 -3.70 13.86
N LEU A 71 -12.54 -2.40 13.96
CA LEU A 71 -11.89 -1.47 14.88
C LEU A 71 -12.30 -1.73 16.33
N GLU A 72 -13.57 -2.05 16.60
CA GLU A 72 -14.05 -2.48 17.92
C GLU A 72 -13.31 -3.74 18.40
N LYS A 73 -13.06 -4.67 17.48
CA LYS A 73 -12.33 -5.92 17.74
C LYS A 73 -10.82 -5.83 17.53
N TRP A 74 -10.27 -4.62 17.34
CA TRP A 74 -8.87 -4.44 16.98
C TRP A 74 -7.94 -5.09 18.02
N GLY A 75 -8.24 -4.96 19.31
CA GLY A 75 -7.44 -5.52 20.39
C GLY A 75 -7.60 -7.03 20.62
N GLU A 76 -8.59 -7.69 20.00
CA GLU A 76 -8.90 -9.09 20.28
C GLU A 76 -7.82 -10.04 19.77
N LYS A 77 -7.47 -11.03 20.60
CA LYS A 77 -6.54 -12.10 20.25
C LYS A 77 -7.23 -13.45 20.28
N SER A 78 -6.84 -14.32 19.36
CA SER A 78 -7.11 -15.76 19.41
C SER A 78 -5.80 -16.49 19.14
N ASN A 79 -5.46 -17.47 19.98
CA ASN A 79 -4.18 -18.20 19.92
C ASN A 79 -2.95 -17.28 19.76
N GLY A 80 -2.92 -16.18 20.54
CA GLY A 80 -1.83 -15.19 20.52
C GLY A 80 -1.81 -14.27 19.31
N THR A 81 -2.68 -14.47 18.31
CA THR A 81 -2.72 -13.70 17.07
C THR A 81 -3.89 -12.70 17.06
N TYR A 82 -3.62 -11.47 16.64
CA TYR A 82 -4.66 -10.47 16.35
C TYR A 82 -5.34 -10.79 15.01
N PHE A 83 -6.22 -11.78 14.99
CA PHE A 83 -6.77 -12.32 13.74
C PHE A 83 -7.62 -11.30 12.96
N VAL A 84 -8.44 -10.48 13.64
CA VAL A 84 -9.23 -9.43 12.98
C VAL A 84 -8.33 -8.38 12.34
N ARG A 85 -7.25 -7.96 13.02
CA ARG A 85 -6.24 -7.03 12.43
C ARG A 85 -5.66 -7.62 11.15
N LYS A 86 -5.32 -8.91 11.16
CA LYS A 86 -4.76 -9.61 10.00
C LYS A 86 -5.75 -9.64 8.83
N HIS A 87 -7.00 -10.04 9.06
CA HIS A 87 -8.03 -10.10 8.02
C HIS A 87 -8.34 -8.71 7.45
N PHE A 88 -8.44 -7.70 8.31
CA PHE A 88 -8.68 -6.33 7.88
C PHE A 88 -7.49 -5.76 7.09
N TYR A 89 -6.26 -6.03 7.51
CA TYR A 89 -5.07 -5.67 6.73
C TYR A 89 -5.04 -6.34 5.35
N GLN A 90 -5.44 -7.62 5.26
CA GLN A 90 -5.56 -8.33 4.00
C GLN A 90 -6.61 -7.68 3.09
N LEU A 91 -7.76 -7.27 3.65
CA LEU A 91 -8.81 -6.58 2.91
C LEU A 91 -8.35 -5.22 2.37
N LEU A 92 -7.72 -4.38 3.18
CA LEU A 92 -7.14 -3.11 2.73
C LEU A 92 -6.08 -3.32 1.64
N THR A 93 -5.20 -4.30 1.83
CA THR A 93 -4.18 -4.64 0.83
C THR A 93 -4.83 -5.09 -0.49
N ARG A 94 -5.91 -5.89 -0.41
CA ARG A 94 -6.65 -6.33 -1.60
C ARG A 94 -7.32 -5.17 -2.32
N LEU A 95 -7.93 -4.22 -1.61
CA LEU A 95 -8.48 -3.00 -2.20
C LEU A 95 -7.43 -2.22 -3.00
N CYS A 96 -6.20 -2.12 -2.48
CA CYS A 96 -5.11 -1.45 -3.21
C CYS A 96 -4.68 -2.23 -4.45
N TYR A 97 -4.59 -3.56 -4.35
CA TYR A 97 -4.22 -4.43 -5.46
C TYR A 97 -5.24 -4.36 -6.61
N ASP A 98 -6.53 -4.43 -6.25
CA ASP A 98 -7.63 -4.43 -7.21
C ASP A 98 -7.86 -3.06 -7.86
N LEU A 99 -7.25 -1.97 -7.36
CA LEU A 99 -7.32 -0.67 -8.05
C LEU A 99 -6.87 -0.79 -9.51
N LYS A 100 -5.78 -1.51 -9.78
CA LYS A 100 -5.29 -1.71 -11.14
C LYS A 100 -6.34 -2.44 -12.00
N ASP A 101 -6.82 -3.58 -11.51
CA ASP A 101 -7.71 -4.48 -12.26
C ASP A 101 -9.10 -3.89 -12.53
N TYR A 102 -9.60 -2.99 -11.67
CA TYR A 102 -10.94 -2.42 -11.80
C TYR A 102 -10.93 -0.99 -12.33
N VAL A 103 -10.02 -0.14 -11.85
CA VAL A 103 -9.99 1.26 -12.24
C VAL A 103 -9.26 1.43 -13.56
N ALA A 104 -8.06 0.85 -13.71
CA ALA A 104 -7.28 1.00 -14.94
C ALA A 104 -7.82 0.13 -16.08
N ASP A 105 -8.08 -1.15 -15.82
CA ASP A 105 -8.42 -2.09 -16.89
C ASP A 105 -9.91 -2.08 -17.27
N LYS A 106 -10.80 -1.77 -16.31
CA LYS A 106 -12.26 -1.78 -16.52
C LYS A 106 -12.91 -0.40 -16.53
N ASN A 107 -12.10 0.67 -16.48
CA ASN A 107 -12.56 2.06 -16.54
C ASN A 107 -13.63 2.38 -15.48
N MET A 108 -13.46 1.84 -14.27
CA MET A 108 -14.33 2.15 -13.11
C MET A 108 -13.93 3.48 -12.47
N LEU A 109 -14.82 4.02 -11.64
CA LEU A 109 -14.55 5.24 -10.88
C LEU A 109 -13.34 5.05 -9.95
N ILE A 110 -12.40 6.00 -9.99
CA ILE A 110 -11.31 6.09 -9.02
C ILE A 110 -11.90 6.33 -7.62
N PRO A 111 -11.64 5.47 -6.63
CA PRO A 111 -12.36 5.49 -5.35
C PRO A 111 -11.86 6.53 -4.35
N LEU A 112 -11.53 7.75 -4.79
CA LEU A 112 -10.85 8.73 -3.94
C LEU A 112 -11.65 9.05 -2.67
N LYS A 113 -12.94 9.39 -2.80
CA LYS A 113 -13.76 9.77 -1.64
C LYS A 113 -13.91 8.62 -0.64
N MET A 114 -14.14 7.40 -1.11
CA MET A 114 -14.19 6.22 -0.24
C MET A 114 -12.85 6.00 0.46
N PHE A 115 -11.73 6.11 -0.25
CA PHE A 115 -10.40 5.89 0.31
C PHE A 115 -10.04 6.93 1.38
N THR A 116 -10.42 8.19 1.17
CA THR A 116 -10.29 9.27 2.16
C THR A 116 -11.11 8.97 3.41
N LEU A 117 -12.38 8.56 3.29
CA LEU A 117 -13.22 8.20 4.44
C LEU A 117 -12.61 7.06 5.26
N ILE A 118 -12.02 6.07 4.59
CA ILE A 118 -11.32 4.97 5.27
C ILE A 118 -10.09 5.51 6.00
N LEU A 119 -9.30 6.41 5.38
CA LEU A 119 -8.14 7.01 6.05
C LEU A 119 -8.54 7.77 7.31
N ASP A 120 -9.57 8.62 7.21
CA ASP A 120 -10.06 9.43 8.32
C ASP A 120 -10.49 8.54 9.49
N ASP A 121 -11.22 7.45 9.23
CA ASP A 121 -11.64 6.51 10.27
C ASP A 121 -10.45 5.73 10.86
N LEU A 122 -9.44 5.37 10.07
CA LEU A 122 -8.24 4.73 10.60
C LEU A 122 -7.43 5.67 11.48
N GLU A 123 -7.17 6.90 11.03
CA GLU A 123 -6.41 7.90 11.81
C GLU A 123 -7.13 8.31 13.09
N LYS A 124 -8.47 8.37 13.06
CA LYS A 124 -9.28 8.68 14.23
C LYS A 124 -9.27 7.58 15.30
N ASN A 125 -9.22 6.31 14.89
CA ASN A 125 -9.43 5.17 15.79
C ASN A 125 -8.15 4.40 16.14
N LEU A 126 -7.06 4.55 15.38
CA LEU A 126 -5.83 3.79 15.56
C LEU A 126 -4.65 4.67 15.99
N PRO A 127 -3.98 4.37 17.11
CA PRO A 127 -2.78 5.10 17.50
C PRO A 127 -1.64 4.81 16.52
N VAL A 128 -0.98 5.88 16.06
CA VAL A 128 0.11 5.78 15.07
C VAL A 128 1.31 4.98 15.56
N THR A 129 1.60 5.02 16.85
CA THR A 129 2.71 4.30 17.48
C THR A 129 2.65 2.79 17.27
N GLU A 130 1.45 2.20 17.23
CA GLU A 130 1.24 0.77 17.00
C GLU A 130 0.85 0.44 15.55
N ASN A 131 0.34 1.43 14.82
CA ASN A 131 -0.33 1.22 13.54
C ASN A 131 0.31 2.01 12.38
N TYR A 132 1.54 2.51 12.55
CA TYR A 132 2.26 3.29 11.52
C TYR A 132 2.22 2.64 10.14
N ILE A 133 2.48 1.33 10.04
CA ILE A 133 2.53 0.64 8.74
C ILE A 133 1.18 0.69 8.00
N ILE A 134 0.07 0.40 8.68
CA ILE A 134 -1.25 0.37 8.03
C ILE A 134 -1.71 1.79 7.68
N LEU A 135 -1.48 2.76 8.58
CA LEU A 135 -1.81 4.16 8.34
C LEU A 135 -1.01 4.75 7.18
N THR A 136 0.31 4.56 7.17
CA THR A 136 1.18 5.05 6.09
C THR A 136 0.84 4.39 4.76
N LYS A 137 0.62 3.08 4.71
CA LYS A 137 0.18 2.41 3.46
C LYS A 137 -1.14 2.97 2.95
N TRP A 138 -2.09 3.23 3.83
CA TRP A 138 -3.39 3.77 3.41
C TRP A 138 -3.29 5.23 2.96
N LYS A 139 -2.49 6.05 3.65
CA LYS A 139 -2.15 7.42 3.23
C LYS A 139 -1.51 7.46 1.85
N LEU A 140 -0.60 6.52 1.54
CA LEU A 140 -0.04 6.35 0.19
C LEU A 140 -1.12 5.97 -0.84
N ALA A 141 -2.06 5.10 -0.47
CA ALA A 141 -3.19 4.73 -1.34
C ALA A 141 -4.08 5.92 -1.69
N VAL A 142 -4.43 6.76 -0.70
CA VAL A 142 -5.21 7.99 -0.92
C VAL A 142 -4.45 8.95 -1.85
N ALA A 143 -3.16 9.17 -1.58
CA ALA A 143 -2.34 10.06 -2.40
C ALA A 143 -2.24 9.59 -3.85
N PHE A 144 -2.08 8.28 -4.07
CA PHE A 144 -2.04 7.70 -5.41
C PHE A 144 -3.39 7.80 -6.12
N ALA A 145 -4.51 7.49 -5.43
CA ALA A 145 -5.85 7.63 -6.00
C ALA A 145 -6.14 9.08 -6.41
N LYS A 146 -5.70 10.05 -5.59
CA LYS A 146 -5.83 11.47 -5.89
C LYS A 146 -5.06 11.85 -7.15
N LEU A 147 -3.78 11.49 -7.24
CA LEU A 147 -2.98 11.76 -8.45
C LEU A 147 -3.58 11.10 -9.70
N THR A 148 -4.03 9.85 -9.58
CA THR A 148 -4.67 9.13 -10.70
C THR A 148 -5.91 9.88 -11.18
N GLN A 149 -6.69 10.48 -10.28
CA GLN A 149 -7.87 11.26 -10.64
C GLN A 149 -7.51 12.61 -11.27
N GLU A 150 -6.53 13.32 -10.72
CA GLU A 150 -6.06 14.60 -11.25
C GLU A 150 -5.48 14.46 -12.67
N HIS A 151 -4.87 13.31 -12.96
CA HIS A 151 -4.21 13.02 -14.22
C HIS A 151 -5.00 12.07 -15.14
N SER A 152 -6.26 11.74 -14.83
CA SER A 152 -7.07 10.79 -15.60
C SER A 152 -7.26 11.19 -17.08
N SER A 153 -7.11 12.49 -17.37
CA SER A 153 -7.24 13.08 -18.71
C SER A 153 -5.91 13.17 -19.47
N THR A 154 -4.78 12.88 -18.84
CA THR A 154 -3.45 13.04 -19.42
C THR A 154 -2.97 11.76 -20.09
N LYS A 155 -2.32 11.88 -21.26
CA LYS A 155 -1.72 10.75 -21.99
C LYS A 155 -0.29 10.44 -21.56
N ASP A 156 0.28 11.25 -20.67
CA ASP A 156 1.65 11.09 -20.22
C ASP A 156 1.69 10.16 -18.99
N ASN A 157 2.02 8.90 -19.25
CA ASN A 157 2.07 7.85 -18.25
C ASN A 157 3.22 8.03 -17.24
N ASN A 158 4.17 8.95 -17.50
CA ASN A 158 5.35 9.14 -16.66
C ASN A 158 5.15 10.21 -15.56
N ILE A 159 4.08 11.01 -15.65
CA ILE A 159 3.79 12.07 -14.66
C ILE A 159 3.40 11.48 -13.31
N ILE A 160 2.53 10.47 -13.29
CA ILE A 160 2.00 9.90 -12.04
C ILE A 160 3.12 9.30 -11.18
N PRO A 161 4.03 8.43 -11.69
CA PRO A 161 5.12 7.89 -10.88
C PRO A 161 6.04 8.97 -10.30
N LEU A 162 6.43 9.96 -11.11
CA LEU A 162 7.33 11.05 -10.69
C LEU A 162 6.70 11.90 -9.58
N GLU A 163 5.48 12.39 -9.80
CA GLU A 163 4.77 13.20 -8.80
C GLU A 163 4.46 12.39 -7.54
N PHE A 164 4.13 11.11 -7.68
CA PHE A 164 3.94 10.23 -6.53
C PHE A 164 5.23 10.06 -5.71
N GLY A 165 6.39 9.95 -6.37
CA GLY A 165 7.69 9.97 -5.72
C GLY A 165 7.94 11.24 -4.90
N LYS A 166 7.60 12.42 -5.46
CA LYS A 166 7.71 13.71 -4.74
C LYS A 166 6.77 13.78 -3.54
N ILE A 167 5.53 13.27 -3.66
CA ILE A 167 4.60 13.18 -2.53
C ILE A 167 5.16 12.28 -1.44
N CYS A 168 5.70 11.11 -1.80
CA CYS A 168 6.32 10.21 -0.84
C CYS A 168 7.49 10.87 -0.12
N LEU A 169 8.34 11.62 -0.83
CA LEU A 169 9.43 12.40 -0.23
C LEU A 169 8.89 13.44 0.77
N LYS A 170 7.83 14.16 0.42
CA LYS A 170 7.18 15.12 1.31
C LYS A 170 6.64 14.45 2.58
N TYR A 171 6.02 13.28 2.45
CA TYR A 171 5.55 12.53 3.61
C TYR A 171 6.69 12.03 4.48
N LEU A 172 7.76 11.49 3.88
CA LEU A 172 8.92 11.03 4.62
C LEU A 172 9.60 12.18 5.38
N LYS A 173 9.74 13.36 4.79
CA LYS A 173 10.26 14.54 5.48
C LYS A 173 9.45 14.88 6.71
N LYS A 174 8.12 14.93 6.58
CA LYS A 174 7.21 15.16 7.71
C LYS A 174 7.39 14.10 8.78
N ASP A 175 7.44 12.82 8.40
CA ASP A 175 7.59 11.72 9.36
C ASP A 175 8.95 11.76 10.08
N VAL A 176 10.03 12.18 9.40
CA VAL A 176 11.35 12.36 10.01
C VAL A 176 11.35 13.50 11.03
N GLU A 177 10.68 14.61 10.72
CA GLU A 177 10.50 15.74 11.63
C GLU A 177 9.61 15.40 12.83
N GLU A 178 8.53 14.65 12.60
CA GLU A 178 7.49 14.33 13.60
C GLU A 178 7.91 13.18 14.54
N TYR A 179 8.66 12.20 14.03
CA TYR A 179 9.02 10.99 14.79
C TYR A 179 10.52 10.91 15.08
N PHE A 180 11.31 10.40 14.13
CA PHE A 180 12.75 10.24 14.24
C PHE A 180 13.39 9.92 12.87
N PRO A 181 14.68 10.24 12.65
CA PRO A 181 15.34 10.02 11.35
C PRO A 181 15.21 8.60 10.80
N CYS A 182 15.42 7.57 11.63
CA CYS A 182 15.35 6.17 11.22
C CYS A 182 13.94 5.67 10.83
N ILE A 183 12.90 6.51 10.92
CA ILE A 183 11.54 6.15 10.48
C ILE A 183 11.49 5.77 8.99
N TYR A 184 12.48 6.23 8.21
CA TYR A 184 12.64 5.88 6.80
C TYR A 184 12.64 4.37 6.56
N VAL A 185 13.11 3.55 7.51
CA VAL A 185 13.11 2.08 7.38
C VAL A 185 11.68 1.54 7.31
N LEU A 186 10.81 2.01 8.21
CA LEU A 186 9.40 1.61 8.21
C LEU A 186 8.66 2.20 7.01
N PHE A 187 8.95 3.46 6.67
CA PHE A 187 8.38 4.13 5.51
C PHE A 187 8.73 3.40 4.20
N SER A 188 9.99 3.04 4.00
CA SER A 188 10.48 2.27 2.84
C SER A 188 9.79 0.94 2.70
N LYS A 189 9.52 0.24 3.82
CA LYS A 189 8.76 -1.01 3.79
C LYS A 189 7.34 -0.78 3.26
N CYS A 190 6.66 0.29 3.71
CA CYS A 190 5.34 0.67 3.21
C CYS A 190 5.37 0.99 1.71
N VAL A 191 6.29 1.86 1.28
CA VAL A 191 6.44 2.26 -0.12
C VAL A 191 6.78 1.07 -1.01
N LYS A 192 7.75 0.24 -0.63
CA LYS A 192 8.16 -0.94 -1.41
C LYS A 192 6.98 -1.89 -1.65
N GLN A 193 6.22 -2.21 -0.60
CA GLN A 193 5.03 -3.04 -0.73
C GLN A 193 3.96 -2.38 -1.61
N PHE A 194 3.79 -1.06 -1.50
CA PHE A 194 2.81 -0.33 -2.28
C PHE A 194 3.18 -0.28 -3.76
N LEU A 195 4.41 0.09 -4.11
CA LEU A 195 4.91 0.11 -5.49
C LEU A 195 4.81 -1.25 -6.17
N PHE A 196 5.07 -2.34 -5.44
CA PHE A 196 4.91 -3.69 -5.97
C PHE A 196 3.47 -3.96 -6.46
N MET A 197 2.46 -3.37 -5.83
CA MET A 197 1.06 -3.57 -6.19
C MET A 197 0.61 -2.69 -7.37
N ILE A 198 1.08 -1.44 -7.43
CA ILE A 198 0.46 -0.41 -8.27
C ILE A 198 1.35 0.14 -9.40
N THR A 199 2.68 -0.04 -9.33
CA THR A 199 3.61 0.59 -10.26
C THR A 199 4.32 -0.47 -11.10
N PRO A 200 4.20 -0.45 -12.44
CA PRO A 200 4.93 -1.37 -13.29
C PRO A 200 6.44 -1.10 -13.20
N GLU A 201 7.26 -2.14 -13.42
CA GLU A 201 8.70 -2.07 -13.19
C GLU A 201 9.39 -0.93 -13.96
N ASN A 202 8.96 -0.69 -15.20
CA ASN A 202 9.52 0.35 -16.06
C ASN A 202 9.21 1.78 -15.59
N ALA A 203 8.25 1.97 -14.68
CA ALA A 203 7.85 3.28 -14.14
C ALA A 203 8.47 3.60 -12.77
N LYS A 204 9.24 2.68 -12.20
CA LYS A 204 9.84 2.84 -10.86
C LYS A 204 11.02 3.82 -10.86
N LEU A 205 11.71 4.00 -11.98
CA LEU A 205 12.83 4.94 -12.08
C LEU A 205 12.35 6.39 -11.91
N GLU A 206 11.26 6.75 -12.57
CA GLU A 206 10.62 8.06 -12.44
C GLU A 206 10.15 8.29 -11.00
N PHE A 207 9.61 7.25 -10.35
CA PHE A 207 9.28 7.32 -8.92
C PHE A 207 10.52 7.60 -8.05
N TYR A 208 11.64 6.90 -8.31
CA TYR A 208 12.87 7.11 -7.56
C TYR A 208 13.46 8.51 -7.81
N GLU A 209 13.37 9.02 -9.04
CA GLU A 209 13.74 10.41 -9.34
C GLU A 209 12.93 11.41 -8.51
N GLY A 210 11.61 11.19 -8.39
CA GLY A 210 10.75 12.01 -7.54
C GLY A 210 11.16 11.96 -6.07
N MET A 211 11.46 10.76 -5.55
CA MET A 211 11.96 10.56 -4.18
C MET A 211 13.33 11.18 -3.91
N LEU A 212 14.18 11.34 -4.93
CA LEU A 212 15.51 11.94 -4.84
C LEU A 212 15.55 13.41 -5.31
N SER A 213 14.39 14.05 -5.45
CA SER A 213 14.30 15.43 -5.95
C SER A 213 14.92 16.46 -5.01
N ASP A 214 14.99 16.16 -3.71
CA ASP A 214 15.79 16.93 -2.75
C ASP A 214 17.13 16.23 -2.51
N LYS A 215 18.21 16.89 -2.96
CA LYS A 215 19.57 16.35 -2.88
C LYS A 215 20.17 16.41 -1.48
N ASP A 216 19.67 17.28 -0.62
CA ASP A 216 20.22 17.48 0.73
C ASP A 216 19.52 16.58 1.77
N PHE A 217 18.39 15.99 1.41
CA PHE A 217 17.61 15.14 2.31
C PHE A 217 18.12 13.68 2.33
N ILE A 218 19.02 13.39 3.28
CA ILE A 218 19.70 12.09 3.42
C ILE A 218 18.72 10.91 3.51
N GLN A 219 17.68 11.03 4.33
CA GLN A 219 16.73 9.93 4.56
C GLN A 219 15.96 9.55 3.28
N GLY A 220 15.82 10.46 2.32
CA GLY A 220 15.26 10.16 0.99
C GLY A 220 16.13 9.17 0.21
N TYR A 221 17.46 9.38 0.22
CA TYR A 221 18.42 8.45 -0.37
C TYR A 221 18.44 7.11 0.35
N LEU A 222 18.48 7.12 1.69
CA LEU A 222 18.44 5.88 2.48
C LEU A 222 17.16 5.10 2.21
N ALA A 223 16.02 5.81 2.09
CA ALA A 223 14.76 5.17 1.76
C ALA A 223 14.79 4.50 0.38
N VAL A 224 15.30 5.19 -0.64
CA VAL A 224 15.42 4.64 -2.00
C VAL A 224 16.36 3.44 -2.06
N ILE A 225 17.48 3.45 -1.31
CA ILE A 225 18.37 2.29 -1.19
C ILE A 225 17.59 1.06 -0.70
N GLU A 226 16.80 1.19 0.37
CA GLU A 226 15.99 0.09 0.92
C GLU A 226 14.90 -0.39 -0.06
N ILE A 227 14.25 0.54 -0.77
CA ILE A 227 13.15 0.21 -1.69
C ILE A 227 13.68 -0.49 -2.95
N ALA A 228 14.74 0.04 -3.56
CA ALA A 228 15.24 -0.37 -4.88
C ALA A 228 16.24 -1.52 -4.83
N LEU A 229 16.66 -1.98 -3.63
CA LEU A 229 17.78 -2.92 -3.47
C LEU A 229 17.66 -4.22 -4.30
N ASP A 230 16.44 -4.69 -4.58
CA ASP A 230 16.18 -5.88 -5.41
C ASP A 230 16.53 -5.66 -6.89
N SER A 231 16.37 -4.43 -7.39
CA SER A 231 16.61 -4.07 -8.79
C SER A 231 18.06 -3.68 -9.08
N ARG A 232 18.99 -3.89 -8.14
CA ARG A 232 20.40 -3.48 -8.29
C ARG A 232 21.16 -4.13 -9.44
N ARG A 233 20.80 -5.37 -9.79
CA ARG A 233 21.42 -6.13 -10.89
C ARG A 233 20.82 -5.78 -12.25
N ASP A 234 19.69 -5.08 -12.27
CA ASP A 234 19.06 -4.61 -13.50
C ASP A 234 19.82 -3.38 -14.01
N LEU A 235 20.32 -3.50 -15.25
CA LEU A 235 21.09 -2.47 -15.93
C LEU A 235 20.31 -1.16 -16.10
N ASN A 236 18.98 -1.22 -16.14
CA ASN A 236 18.10 -0.05 -16.21
C ASN A 236 18.28 0.87 -14.99
N TYR A 237 18.68 0.32 -13.83
CA TYR A 237 18.89 1.08 -12.60
C TYR A 237 20.33 1.57 -12.42
N LYS A 238 21.23 1.30 -13.36
CA LYS A 238 22.62 1.77 -13.28
C LYS A 238 22.75 3.30 -13.08
N PRO A 239 21.95 4.17 -13.72
CA PRO A 239 22.00 5.61 -13.48
C PRO A 239 21.67 5.98 -12.03
N LEU A 240 20.61 5.37 -11.47
CA LEU A 240 20.20 5.56 -10.08
C LEU A 240 21.32 5.19 -9.11
N TRP A 241 21.91 4.00 -9.27
CA TRP A 241 22.98 3.56 -8.37
C TRP A 241 24.25 4.37 -8.52
N LYS A 242 24.56 4.87 -9.73
CA LYS A 242 25.67 5.80 -9.94
C LYS A 242 25.43 7.11 -9.19
N GLN A 243 24.23 7.67 -9.25
CA GLN A 243 23.86 8.86 -8.49
C GLN A 243 24.08 8.65 -6.99
N ILE A 244 23.54 7.56 -6.43
CA ILE A 244 23.67 7.22 -5.01
C ILE A 244 25.14 7.03 -4.60
N ALA A 245 25.91 6.23 -5.35
CA ALA A 245 27.32 5.96 -5.05
C ALA A 245 28.21 7.22 -5.11
N SER A 246 27.87 8.16 -6.00
CA SER A 246 28.60 9.42 -6.18
C SER A 246 28.20 10.53 -5.20
N HIS A 247 27.14 10.32 -4.40
CA HIS A 247 26.59 11.34 -3.51
C HIS A 247 27.65 11.85 -2.49
N PRO A 248 27.76 13.15 -2.19
CA PRO A 248 28.82 13.68 -1.31
C PRO A 248 28.75 13.20 0.14
N SER A 249 27.56 12.88 0.65
CA SER A 249 27.37 12.39 2.02
C SER A 249 28.07 11.04 2.26
N VAL A 250 28.89 10.99 3.31
CA VAL A 250 29.55 9.77 3.79
C VAL A 250 28.53 8.73 4.24
N GLU A 251 27.47 9.16 4.92
CA GLU A 251 26.41 8.27 5.42
C GLU A 251 25.74 7.50 4.27
N ILE A 252 25.34 8.21 3.19
CA ILE A 252 24.71 7.58 2.03
C ILE A 252 25.63 6.54 1.39
N LYS A 253 26.93 6.85 1.25
CA LYS A 253 27.90 5.89 0.71
C LYS A 253 28.05 4.66 1.61
N MET A 254 28.17 4.86 2.92
CA MET A 254 28.29 3.77 3.89
C MET A 254 27.08 2.82 3.80
N HIS A 255 25.87 3.35 3.80
CA HIS A 255 24.65 2.55 3.67
C HIS A 255 24.57 1.83 2.32
N TYR A 256 24.92 2.51 1.22
CA TYR A 256 24.96 1.91 -0.11
C TYR A 256 25.89 0.69 -0.17
N TYR A 257 27.15 0.84 0.27
CA TYR A 257 28.12 -0.25 0.21
C TYR A 257 27.80 -1.38 1.20
N ASN A 258 27.34 -1.06 2.43
CA ASN A 258 26.96 -2.07 3.41
C ASN A 258 25.77 -2.93 2.92
N LYS A 259 24.72 -2.31 2.37
CA LYS A 259 23.56 -3.02 1.83
C LYS A 259 23.91 -3.87 0.61
N ILE A 260 24.90 -3.44 -0.17
CA ILE A 260 25.41 -4.26 -1.28
C ILE A 260 26.09 -5.52 -0.75
N GLU A 261 26.98 -5.36 0.23
CA GLU A 261 27.74 -6.46 0.83
C GLU A 261 26.83 -7.48 1.53
N GLU A 262 25.87 -7.01 2.34
CA GLU A 262 24.86 -7.86 3.01
C GLU A 262 24.15 -8.79 2.03
N LYS A 263 23.71 -8.23 0.90
CA LYS A 263 22.92 -8.98 -0.09
C LYS A 263 23.76 -9.91 -0.97
N GLU A 264 25.05 -9.61 -1.15
CA GLU A 264 25.99 -10.55 -1.77
C GLU A 264 26.23 -11.76 -0.87
N LYS A 265 26.33 -11.56 0.45
CA LYS A 265 26.40 -12.67 1.41
C LYS A 265 25.12 -13.53 1.34
N GLU A 266 23.94 -12.93 1.38
CA GLU A 266 22.66 -13.66 1.28
C GLU A 266 22.55 -14.53 0.01
N THR A 267 23.08 -14.06 -1.13
CA THR A 267 23.05 -14.84 -2.38
C THR A 267 24.07 -15.97 -2.44
N ASN A 268 25.17 -15.88 -1.67
CA ASN A 268 26.19 -16.93 -1.62
C ASN A 268 25.83 -18.09 -0.66
N TYR A 269 24.89 -17.88 0.27
CA TYR A 269 24.39 -18.94 1.18
C TYR A 269 23.12 -19.64 0.66
N ALA A 270 22.61 -19.26 -0.51
CA ALA A 270 21.39 -19.82 -1.12
C ALA A 270 21.66 -20.97 -2.11
N PHE A 271 22.88 -21.53 -2.12
CA PHE A 271 23.31 -22.65 -2.96
C PHE A 271 23.86 -23.80 -2.13
#